data_AF-A0AAU4J1F4-F1
#
_entry.id   AF-A0AAU4J1F4-F1
#
_cell.length_a   1.000
_cell.length_b   1.000
_cell.length_c   1.000
_cell.angle_alpha   90.00
_cell.angle_beta   90.00
_cell.angle_gamma   90.00
#
_symmetry.space_group_name_H-M   'P 1'
#
loop_
_entity.id
_entity.type
_entity.pdbx_description
1 polymer ?
#
loop_
_entity_poly.entity_id
_entity_poly.type
_entity_poly.pdbx_seq_one_letter_code
_entity_poly.pdbx_strand_id
1 'polypeptide(L)'
;MTAPFAVSAAHAADDDCASPLHCETITSASNGRNLDVQNGSTGDGAFVVTNSAPGHHQSWSLNVDTTSATFTILNDATGKCVDLGWPALSQQTCRGKTSQKWYFQPVAGSHSVFLIRNASDDSCLDLTANAQYDDAWTGTSACHAAANQRWTTTSDAAWNLAVDRGARRCQQDPSSCSWSLASEAPAAPLPTVCASAVWYNNTGSPATQTFSVTETTGWSSSITTALSSSVTGGGGELTPLQATVGTTLTFSNVWNGSTTVGDGIQVVVPDGHYGWVTLSLLARKVTGTWTFDAQGFPWTADDTVTVPVDSDPAGGATVYLANTSPTFTSCA
;
A
#
# COMPACT_ATOMS: atom_id res chain seq x y z
N MET A 1 0.29 49.25 28.86
CA MET A 1 1.34 49.01 27.85
C MET A 1 1.12 47.61 27.31
N THR A 2 0.44 47.51 26.18
CA THR A 2 0.06 46.27 25.50
C THR A 2 1.21 45.83 24.58
N ALA A 3 1.67 44.60 24.73
CA ALA A 3 2.65 43.98 23.85
C ALA A 3 2.04 43.70 22.46
N PRO A 4 2.80 43.83 21.36
CA PRO A 4 2.30 43.47 20.04
C PRO A 4 2.33 41.95 19.87
N PHE A 5 1.26 41.40 19.32
CA PHE A 5 1.20 40.00 18.88
C PHE A 5 2.13 39.82 17.68
N ALA A 6 3.08 38.89 17.80
CA ALA A 6 3.89 38.44 16.68
C ALA A 6 3.00 37.65 15.71
N VAL A 7 2.98 38.08 14.45
CA VAL A 7 2.39 37.33 13.34
C VAL A 7 3.33 36.17 13.04
N SER A 8 2.87 34.93 13.24
CA SER A 8 3.61 33.75 12.80
C SER A 8 3.75 33.76 11.28
N ALA A 9 5.00 33.65 10.83
CA ALA A 9 5.35 33.51 9.42
C ALA A 9 4.73 32.24 8.82
N ALA A 10 4.32 32.33 7.56
CA ALA A 10 3.88 31.22 6.74
C ALA A 10 4.93 30.09 6.77
N HIS A 11 4.48 28.86 7.01
CA HIS A 11 5.33 27.67 6.92
C HIS A 11 5.82 27.48 5.47
N ALA A 12 7.10 27.15 5.34
CA ALA A 12 7.80 26.92 4.08
C ALA A 12 7.18 25.73 3.32
N ALA A 13 6.89 25.92 2.04
CA ALA A 13 6.23 24.95 1.16
C ALA A 13 7.22 24.12 0.29
N ASP A 14 8.53 24.29 0.46
CA ASP A 14 9.51 23.76 -0.53
C ASP A 14 10.07 22.35 -0.21
N ASP A 15 9.91 21.82 1.01
CA ASP A 15 10.35 20.44 1.36
C ASP A 15 9.21 19.39 1.27
N ASP A 16 7.96 19.81 1.04
CA ASP A 16 6.75 18.96 1.16
C ASP A 16 6.48 18.14 -0.12
N CYS A 17 7.05 18.50 -1.27
CA CYS A 17 6.84 17.81 -2.55
C CYS A 17 7.76 16.58 -2.77
N ALA A 18 8.59 16.20 -1.80
CA ALA A 18 9.51 15.06 -1.94
C ALA A 18 8.80 13.70 -1.85
N SER A 19 7.59 13.67 -1.29
CA SER A 19 6.75 12.47 -1.20
C SER A 19 6.00 12.26 -2.52
N PRO A 20 5.92 11.03 -3.06
CA PRO A 20 5.32 10.74 -4.37
C PRO A 20 3.78 10.83 -4.38
N LEU A 21 3.16 11.43 -3.38
CA LEU A 21 1.73 11.71 -3.34
C LEU A 21 1.46 13.17 -2.93
N HIS A 22 2.49 14.00 -2.93
CA HIS A 22 2.44 15.41 -2.59
C HIS A 22 2.72 16.23 -3.84
N CYS A 23 2.11 17.41 -3.92
CA CYS A 23 2.26 18.31 -5.07
C CYS A 23 1.90 17.66 -6.43
N GLU A 24 0.92 16.77 -6.40
CA GLU A 24 0.37 16.11 -7.56
C GLU A 24 -0.45 17.07 -8.41
N THR A 25 -0.39 16.88 -9.73
CA THR A 25 -1.39 17.45 -10.64
C THR A 25 -2.42 16.38 -10.98
N ILE A 26 -3.69 16.65 -10.67
CA ILE A 26 -4.81 15.78 -11.08
C ILE A 26 -5.38 16.33 -12.40
N THR A 27 -5.19 15.59 -13.50
CA THR A 27 -5.53 16.06 -14.86
C THR A 27 -6.71 15.30 -15.43
N SER A 28 -7.68 15.99 -16.02
CA SER A 28 -8.76 15.35 -16.76
C SER A 28 -8.23 14.75 -18.05
N ALA A 29 -8.39 13.43 -18.22
CA ALA A 29 -8.02 12.74 -19.44
C ALA A 29 -8.89 13.13 -20.64
N SER A 30 -10.02 13.81 -20.41
CA SER A 30 -10.93 14.26 -21.48
C SER A 30 -10.39 15.44 -22.29
N ASN A 31 -9.68 16.37 -21.64
CA ASN A 31 -9.34 17.67 -22.22
C ASN A 31 -7.99 18.23 -21.76
N GLY A 32 -7.24 17.50 -20.92
CA GLY A 32 -5.91 17.89 -20.46
C GLY A 32 -5.88 19.03 -19.44
N ARG A 33 -7.03 19.42 -18.88
CA ARG A 33 -7.10 20.47 -17.83
C ARG A 33 -6.90 19.88 -16.44
N ASN A 34 -6.33 20.68 -15.56
CA ASN A 34 -6.00 20.28 -14.20
C ASN A 34 -7.12 20.65 -13.23
N LEU A 35 -7.32 19.82 -12.21
CA LEU A 35 -8.13 20.15 -11.05
C LEU A 35 -7.58 21.42 -10.38
N ASP A 36 -8.45 22.37 -10.08
CA ASP A 36 -8.11 23.70 -9.60
C ASP A 36 -9.20 24.21 -8.64
N VAL A 37 -8.92 25.32 -7.96
CA VAL A 37 -9.89 26.05 -7.16
C VAL A 37 -10.32 27.31 -7.91
N GLN A 38 -11.64 27.47 -8.06
CA GLN A 38 -12.24 28.55 -8.82
C GLN A 38 -11.71 29.93 -8.39
N ASN A 39 -11.25 30.70 -9.37
CA ASN A 39 -10.77 32.08 -9.23
C ASN A 39 -9.67 32.26 -8.16
N GLY A 40 -8.95 31.20 -7.79
CA GLY A 40 -7.92 31.25 -6.73
C GLY A 40 -8.47 31.60 -5.35
N SER A 41 -9.75 31.30 -5.10
CA SER A 41 -10.33 31.51 -3.78
C SER A 41 -9.68 30.58 -2.74
N THR A 42 -9.39 31.10 -1.55
CA THR A 42 -8.76 30.35 -0.45
C THR A 42 -9.75 29.94 0.63
N GLY A 43 -11.01 30.33 0.51
CA GLY A 43 -12.05 30.10 1.51
C GLY A 43 -12.71 28.72 1.41
N ASP A 44 -13.31 28.29 2.53
CA ASP A 44 -14.27 27.17 2.54
C ASP A 44 -15.44 27.48 1.60
N GLY A 45 -15.91 26.48 0.86
CA GLY A 45 -17.01 26.61 -0.09
C GLY A 45 -16.60 27.10 -1.47
N ALA A 46 -15.33 27.42 -1.71
CA ALA A 46 -14.86 27.70 -3.07
C ALA A 46 -14.98 26.44 -3.93
N PHE A 47 -15.53 26.58 -5.13
CA PHE A 47 -15.74 25.44 -6.03
C PHE A 47 -14.44 24.89 -6.56
N VAL A 48 -14.42 23.56 -6.72
CA VAL A 48 -13.35 22.84 -7.39
C VAL A 48 -13.73 22.71 -8.87
N VAL A 49 -12.80 23.12 -9.73
CA VAL A 49 -13.01 23.28 -11.18
C VAL A 49 -11.89 22.61 -11.95
N THR A 50 -11.94 22.66 -13.27
CA THR A 50 -10.79 22.36 -14.12
C THR A 50 -10.32 23.59 -14.89
N ASN A 51 -9.01 23.79 -14.98
CA ASN A 51 -8.37 24.89 -15.71
C ASN A 51 -7.19 24.40 -16.53
N SER A 52 -6.90 25.07 -17.64
CA SER A 52 -5.59 24.97 -18.30
C SER A 52 -4.46 25.40 -17.36
N ALA A 53 -3.26 24.84 -17.59
CA ALA A 53 -2.07 25.26 -16.87
C ALA A 53 -1.44 26.51 -17.52
N PRO A 54 -0.92 27.47 -16.72
CA PRO A 54 -1.00 27.54 -15.26
C PRO A 54 -2.38 28.02 -14.80
N GLY A 55 -2.93 27.36 -13.78
CA GLY A 55 -4.13 27.82 -13.07
C GLY A 55 -3.80 28.50 -11.74
N HIS A 56 -4.78 28.55 -10.83
CA HIS A 56 -4.61 29.25 -9.55
C HIS A 56 -4.00 28.35 -8.47
N HIS A 57 -4.64 27.23 -8.16
CA HIS A 57 -4.29 26.30 -7.10
C HIS A 57 -4.40 24.85 -7.62
N GLN A 58 -3.51 24.48 -8.55
CA GLN A 58 -3.52 23.18 -9.24
C GLN A 58 -2.62 22.09 -8.60
N SER A 59 -2.02 22.39 -7.45
CA SER A 59 -1.14 21.48 -6.71
C SER A 59 -1.91 20.82 -5.57
N TRP A 60 -1.84 19.49 -5.51
CA TRP A 60 -2.61 18.69 -4.55
C TRP A 60 -1.77 17.61 -3.87
N SER A 61 -1.95 17.44 -2.56
CA SER A 61 -1.40 16.31 -1.81
C SER A 61 -2.48 15.31 -1.42
N LEU A 62 -2.17 14.01 -1.48
CA LEU A 62 -3.08 12.93 -1.12
C LEU A 62 -2.71 12.39 0.26
N ASN A 63 -3.45 12.82 1.28
CA ASN A 63 -3.21 12.35 2.65
C ASN A 63 -3.86 10.98 2.85
N VAL A 64 -3.04 9.92 2.82
CA VAL A 64 -3.48 8.53 2.81
C VAL A 64 -3.82 8.01 4.22
N ASP A 65 -5.01 7.44 4.35
CA ASP A 65 -5.38 6.52 5.42
C ASP A 65 -4.96 5.09 5.01
N THR A 66 -3.80 4.67 5.49
CA THR A 66 -3.20 3.39 5.12
C THR A 66 -4.03 2.18 5.53
N THR A 67 -4.95 2.32 6.49
CA THR A 67 -5.81 1.21 6.94
C THR A 67 -6.91 0.85 5.94
N SER A 68 -7.37 1.85 5.18
CA SER A 68 -8.47 1.71 4.22
C SER A 68 -8.05 1.93 2.77
N ALA A 69 -6.80 2.35 2.55
CA ALA A 69 -6.27 2.85 1.27
C ALA A 69 -7.19 3.91 0.64
N THR A 70 -7.76 4.76 1.49
CA THR A 70 -8.48 5.98 1.07
C THR A 70 -7.61 7.19 1.38
N PHE A 71 -7.90 8.34 0.77
CA PHE A 71 -7.14 9.56 0.99
C PHE A 71 -8.04 10.79 0.94
N THR A 72 -7.60 11.89 1.55
CA THR A 72 -8.18 13.20 1.26
C THR A 72 -7.35 13.90 0.17
N ILE A 73 -8.01 14.58 -0.75
CA ILE A 73 -7.34 15.43 -1.75
C ILE A 73 -7.16 16.82 -1.14
N LEU A 74 -5.96 17.13 -0.66
CA LEU A 74 -5.58 18.37 0.00
C LEU A 74 -5.04 19.36 -1.04
N ASN A 75 -5.54 20.58 -1.06
CA ASN A 75 -4.94 21.64 -1.86
C ASN A 75 -3.71 22.21 -1.13
N ASP A 76 -2.56 22.24 -1.79
CA ASP A 76 -1.30 22.62 -1.14
C ASP A 76 -1.25 24.12 -0.80
N ALA A 77 -1.94 24.96 -1.58
CA ALA A 77 -1.97 26.40 -1.35
C ALA A 77 -2.92 26.80 -0.21
N THR A 78 -4.04 26.08 -0.04
CA THR A 78 -5.08 26.47 0.93
C THR A 78 -5.13 25.58 2.18
N GLY A 79 -4.51 24.40 2.14
CA GLY A 79 -4.60 23.40 3.22
C GLY A 79 -6.01 22.83 3.39
N LYS A 80 -6.85 22.89 2.35
CA LYS A 80 -8.26 22.45 2.38
C LYS A 80 -8.47 21.20 1.55
N CYS A 81 -9.45 20.41 1.95
CA CYS A 81 -9.78 19.15 1.32
C CYS A 81 -10.91 19.32 0.31
N VAL A 82 -10.84 18.60 -0.81
CA VAL A 82 -11.98 18.42 -1.73
C VAL A 82 -13.09 17.67 -0.99
N ASP A 83 -14.27 18.27 -0.93
CA ASP A 83 -15.46 17.77 -0.26
C ASP A 83 -16.64 17.72 -1.23
N LEU A 84 -17.55 16.77 -1.00
CA LEU A 84 -18.84 16.75 -1.69
C LEU A 84 -19.60 18.04 -1.38
N GLY A 85 -20.16 18.66 -2.41
CA GLY A 85 -20.88 19.92 -2.32
C GLY A 85 -21.98 20.00 -3.37
N TRP A 86 -22.84 21.01 -3.20
CA TRP A 86 -23.87 21.36 -4.18
C TRP A 86 -23.77 22.86 -4.49
N PRO A 87 -23.82 23.27 -5.77
CA PRO A 87 -24.06 22.47 -6.98
C PRO A 87 -22.83 21.73 -7.53
N ALA A 88 -21.63 21.97 -6.98
CA ALA A 88 -20.37 21.42 -7.43
C ALA A 88 -19.52 20.99 -6.22
N LEU A 89 -18.46 20.23 -6.47
CA LEU A 89 -17.44 19.98 -5.45
C LEU A 89 -16.88 21.30 -4.93
N SER A 90 -16.52 21.32 -3.66
CA SER A 90 -15.94 22.50 -3.03
C SER A 90 -14.75 22.11 -2.17
N GLN A 91 -13.81 23.03 -1.98
CA GLN A 91 -12.83 22.87 -0.92
C GLN A 91 -13.45 23.23 0.43
N GLN A 92 -13.12 22.46 1.45
CA GLN A 92 -13.55 22.69 2.83
C GLN A 92 -12.40 22.42 3.78
N THR A 93 -12.45 23.01 4.97
CA THR A 93 -11.57 22.60 6.07
C THR A 93 -11.61 21.08 6.23
N CYS A 94 -10.43 20.45 6.24
CA CYS A 94 -10.30 19.00 6.40
C CYS A 94 -10.81 18.57 7.78
N ARG A 95 -11.87 17.76 7.80
CA ARG A 95 -12.56 17.30 9.02
C ARG A 95 -12.57 15.77 9.14
N GLY A 96 -11.90 15.06 8.23
CA GLY A 96 -11.86 13.60 8.22
C GLY A 96 -13.21 12.93 7.92
N LYS A 97 -14.17 13.68 7.39
CA LYS A 97 -15.49 13.15 7.00
C LYS A 97 -15.35 12.22 5.80
N THR A 98 -16.22 11.22 5.69
CA THR A 98 -16.22 10.29 4.55
C THR A 98 -16.50 10.99 3.21
N SER A 99 -17.23 12.11 3.21
CA SER A 99 -17.43 12.95 2.00
C SER A 99 -16.14 13.60 1.49
N GLN A 100 -15.10 13.68 2.33
CA GLN A 100 -13.77 14.19 1.96
C GLN A 100 -12.77 13.05 1.65
N LYS A 101 -13.20 11.79 1.78
CA LYS A 101 -12.36 10.62 1.52
C LYS A 101 -12.62 10.11 0.11
N TRP A 102 -11.53 9.81 -0.59
CA TRP A 102 -11.51 9.37 -1.97
C TRP A 102 -10.65 8.12 -2.09
N TYR A 103 -10.80 7.38 -3.19
CA TYR A 103 -9.91 6.28 -3.55
C TYR A 103 -9.77 6.17 -5.06
N PHE A 104 -8.65 5.60 -5.51
CA PHE A 104 -8.42 5.33 -6.92
C PHE A 104 -9.02 3.99 -7.32
N GLN A 105 -9.65 3.96 -8.50
CA GLN A 105 -9.96 2.75 -9.24
C GLN A 105 -9.37 2.88 -10.65
N PRO A 106 -8.41 2.05 -11.04
CA PRO A 106 -7.83 2.11 -12.38
C PRO A 106 -8.86 1.86 -13.47
N VAL A 107 -8.68 2.54 -14.59
CA VAL A 107 -9.38 2.20 -15.83
C VAL A 107 -8.71 0.97 -16.44
N ALA A 108 -9.51 0.00 -16.87
CA ALA A 108 -9.02 -1.24 -17.47
C ALA A 108 -7.96 -0.98 -18.56
N GLY A 109 -6.82 -1.67 -18.45
CA GLY A 109 -5.70 -1.54 -19.39
C GLY A 109 -4.81 -0.30 -19.18
N SER A 110 -4.98 0.46 -18.10
CA SER A 110 -4.14 1.62 -17.78
C SER A 110 -3.63 1.59 -16.35
N HIS A 111 -2.36 1.95 -16.17
CA HIS A 111 -1.74 2.13 -14.84
C HIS A 111 -1.72 3.59 -14.38
N SER A 112 -2.09 4.54 -15.25
CA SER A 112 -1.98 5.98 -14.98
C SER A 112 -3.31 6.72 -15.09
N VAL A 113 -4.37 6.04 -15.55
CA VAL A 113 -5.72 6.63 -15.68
C VAL A 113 -6.64 5.96 -14.68
N PHE A 114 -7.30 6.78 -13.87
CA PHE A 114 -8.14 6.36 -12.77
C PHE A 114 -9.54 6.98 -12.87
N LEU A 115 -10.51 6.24 -12.37
CA LEU A 115 -11.68 6.84 -11.74
C LEU A 115 -11.27 7.24 -10.32
N ILE A 116 -11.58 8.46 -9.91
CA ILE A 116 -11.39 8.92 -8.53
C ILE A 116 -12.75 8.87 -7.86
N ARG A 117 -12.94 7.95 -6.90
CA ARG A 117 -14.24 7.66 -6.31
C ARG A 117 -14.35 8.20 -4.90
N ASN A 118 -15.51 8.72 -4.55
CA ASN A 118 -15.80 9.15 -3.19
C ASN A 118 -16.10 7.93 -2.30
N ALA A 119 -15.51 7.89 -1.10
CA ALA A 119 -15.65 6.76 -0.19
C ALA A 119 -16.99 6.73 0.56
N SER A 120 -17.82 7.79 0.47
CA SER A 120 -19.12 7.84 1.14
C SER A 120 -20.25 7.19 0.34
N ASP A 121 -20.22 7.28 -0.99
CA ASP A 121 -21.29 6.84 -1.88
C ASP A 121 -20.81 6.14 -3.17
N ASP A 122 -19.51 5.89 -3.30
CA ASP A 122 -18.85 5.29 -4.46
C ASP A 122 -19.05 6.04 -5.79
N SER A 123 -19.52 7.30 -5.74
CA SER A 123 -19.65 8.15 -6.92
C SER A 123 -18.29 8.60 -7.46
N CYS A 124 -18.21 8.83 -8.77
CA CYS A 124 -16.98 9.22 -9.45
C CYS A 124 -16.86 10.74 -9.55
N LEU A 125 -15.65 11.26 -9.33
CA LEU A 125 -15.26 12.62 -9.70
C LEU A 125 -15.54 12.83 -11.18
N ASP A 126 -16.36 13.83 -11.49
CA ASP A 126 -16.90 14.07 -12.82
C ASP A 126 -16.63 15.51 -13.25
N LEU A 127 -16.03 15.68 -14.43
CA LEU A 127 -16.01 16.96 -15.12
C LEU A 127 -17.38 17.22 -15.75
N THR A 128 -18.12 18.16 -15.15
CA THR A 128 -19.53 18.39 -15.47
C THR A 128 -19.72 18.65 -16.96
N ALA A 129 -20.64 17.89 -17.55
CA ALA A 129 -21.00 17.97 -18.97
C ALA A 129 -19.82 17.80 -19.95
N ASN A 130 -18.72 17.17 -19.52
CA ASN A 130 -17.49 17.04 -20.30
C ASN A 130 -17.02 18.39 -20.87
N ALA A 131 -17.12 19.46 -20.07
CA ALA A 131 -16.83 20.81 -20.48
C ALA A 131 -15.41 20.97 -21.04
N GLN A 132 -15.26 21.84 -22.04
CA GLN A 132 -14.01 22.02 -22.80
C GLN A 132 -13.42 23.44 -22.61
N TYR A 133 -13.73 24.08 -21.50
CA TYR A 133 -13.33 25.44 -21.15
C TYR A 133 -12.79 25.50 -19.72
N ASP A 134 -12.08 26.58 -19.42
CA ASP A 134 -11.53 26.88 -18.09
C ASP A 134 -12.64 27.28 -17.11
N ASP A 135 -12.44 27.01 -15.82
CA ASP A 135 -13.38 27.25 -14.74
C ASP A 135 -14.63 26.36 -14.82
N ALA A 136 -14.53 25.25 -15.55
CA ALA A 136 -15.57 24.25 -15.64
C ALA A 136 -15.71 23.49 -14.31
N TRP A 137 -16.95 23.39 -13.81
CA TRP A 137 -17.24 22.77 -12.52
C TRP A 137 -16.98 21.26 -12.52
N THR A 138 -16.48 20.78 -11.39
CA THR A 138 -16.44 19.36 -11.07
C THR A 138 -17.57 18.99 -10.12
N GLY A 139 -18.07 17.77 -10.25
CA GLY A 139 -19.12 17.21 -9.40
C GLY A 139 -18.82 15.75 -9.09
N THR A 140 -19.84 15.05 -8.61
CA THR A 140 -19.85 13.59 -8.67
C THR A 140 -21.07 13.09 -9.41
N SER A 141 -20.92 11.92 -10.02
CA SER A 141 -22.00 11.22 -10.69
C SER A 141 -21.80 9.70 -10.54
N ALA A 142 -22.84 8.93 -10.87
CA ALA A 142 -22.69 7.48 -10.94
C ALA A 142 -21.54 7.13 -11.90
N CYS A 143 -20.67 6.23 -11.48
CA CYS A 143 -19.53 5.84 -12.29
C CYS A 143 -19.97 5.19 -13.61
N HIS A 144 -19.53 5.75 -14.72
CA HIS A 144 -19.76 5.26 -16.09
C HIS A 144 -18.47 5.20 -16.92
N ALA A 145 -17.32 5.58 -16.34
CA ALA A 145 -15.99 5.52 -16.94
C ALA A 145 -15.86 6.22 -18.31
N ALA A 146 -16.71 7.21 -18.58
CA ALA A 146 -16.56 8.05 -19.77
C ALA A 146 -15.39 9.02 -19.57
N ALA A 147 -14.92 9.66 -20.64
CA ALA A 147 -13.71 10.47 -20.62
C ALA A 147 -13.72 11.57 -19.54
N ASN A 148 -14.88 12.15 -19.23
CA ASN A 148 -15.06 13.18 -18.20
C ASN A 148 -14.93 12.67 -16.74
N GLN A 149 -14.85 11.36 -16.52
CA GLN A 149 -14.60 10.74 -15.21
C GLN A 149 -13.21 10.11 -15.10
N ARG A 150 -12.38 10.25 -16.13
CA ARG A 150 -11.03 9.68 -16.20
C ARG A 150 -10.02 10.75 -15.84
N TRP A 151 -9.16 10.44 -14.88
CA TRP A 151 -8.19 11.37 -14.33
C TRP A 151 -6.81 10.72 -14.29
N THR A 152 -5.77 11.50 -14.54
CA THR A 152 -4.38 11.08 -14.36
C THR A 152 -3.73 11.88 -13.23
N THR A 153 -2.74 11.29 -12.59
CA THR A 153 -1.85 11.94 -11.61
C THR A 153 -0.43 12.02 -12.14
N THR A 154 0.44 12.77 -11.48
CA THR A 154 1.86 12.88 -11.87
C THR A 154 2.72 11.74 -11.34
N SER A 155 2.26 11.02 -10.32
CA SER A 155 2.99 9.93 -9.69
C SER A 155 2.38 8.55 -9.92
N ASP A 156 3.25 7.56 -10.09
CA ASP A 156 2.94 6.13 -10.12
C ASP A 156 2.46 5.60 -8.75
N ALA A 157 2.67 6.33 -7.65
CA ALA A 157 2.19 5.91 -6.33
C ALA A 157 0.65 5.81 -6.25
N ALA A 158 -0.08 6.51 -7.13
CA ALA A 158 -1.53 6.36 -7.27
C ALA A 158 -1.94 4.94 -7.66
N TRP A 159 -1.14 4.25 -8.48
CA TRP A 159 -1.36 2.84 -8.83
C TRP A 159 -1.24 1.94 -7.61
N ASN A 160 -0.21 2.12 -6.79
CA ASN A 160 -0.02 1.32 -5.57
C ASN A 160 -1.18 1.51 -4.59
N LEU A 161 -1.71 2.73 -4.46
CA LEU A 161 -2.91 2.99 -3.65
C LEU A 161 -4.16 2.29 -4.20
N ALA A 162 -4.35 2.29 -5.52
CA ALA A 162 -5.42 1.55 -6.17
C ALA A 162 -5.33 0.03 -5.92
N VAL A 163 -4.13 -0.53 -6.05
CA VAL A 163 -3.84 -1.95 -5.74
C VAL A 163 -4.14 -2.27 -4.29
N ASP A 164 -3.63 -1.48 -3.33
CA ASP A 164 -3.90 -1.70 -1.92
C ASP A 164 -5.38 -1.55 -1.58
N ARG A 165 -6.11 -0.63 -2.24
CA ARG A 165 -7.57 -0.52 -2.11
C ARG A 165 -8.29 -1.76 -2.62
N GLY A 166 -7.92 -2.26 -3.79
CA GLY A 166 -8.48 -3.49 -4.36
C GLY A 166 -8.21 -4.70 -3.47
N ALA A 167 -6.98 -4.83 -2.98
CA ALA A 167 -6.59 -5.92 -2.07
C ALA A 167 -7.36 -5.87 -0.74
N ARG A 168 -7.49 -4.68 -0.11
CA ARG A 168 -8.27 -4.52 1.13
C ARG A 168 -9.75 -4.83 0.92
N ARG A 169 -10.32 -4.44 -0.22
CA ARG A 169 -11.70 -4.81 -0.56
C ARG A 169 -11.83 -6.32 -0.70
N CYS A 170 -10.88 -6.98 -1.37
CA CYS A 170 -10.90 -8.42 -1.52
C CYS A 170 -10.71 -9.18 -0.21
N GLN A 171 -9.91 -8.65 0.73
CA GLN A 171 -9.82 -9.22 2.07
C GLN A 171 -11.17 -9.20 2.82
N GLN A 172 -11.96 -8.15 2.62
CA GLN A 172 -13.29 -8.02 3.25
C GLN A 172 -14.36 -8.83 2.51
N ASP A 173 -14.25 -8.92 1.19
CA ASP A 173 -15.17 -9.59 0.30
C ASP A 173 -14.39 -10.35 -0.78
N PRO A 174 -14.07 -11.63 -0.54
CA PRO A 174 -13.25 -12.41 -1.47
C PRO A 174 -13.88 -12.60 -2.85
N SER A 175 -15.19 -12.38 -2.98
CA SER A 175 -15.87 -12.42 -4.28
C SER A 175 -15.57 -11.21 -5.16
N SER A 176 -15.03 -10.13 -4.58
CA SER A 176 -14.65 -8.91 -5.29
C SER A 176 -13.29 -9.01 -6.01
N CYS A 177 -12.59 -10.14 -5.90
CA CYS A 177 -11.39 -10.35 -6.71
C CYS A 177 -11.18 -11.82 -7.08
N SER A 178 -10.31 -12.03 -8.06
CA SER A 178 -9.84 -13.36 -8.45
C SER A 178 -8.36 -13.30 -8.84
N TRP A 179 -7.72 -14.46 -8.76
CA TRP A 179 -6.31 -14.62 -9.13
C TRP A 179 -6.20 -15.63 -10.27
N SER A 180 -5.39 -15.30 -11.27
CA SER A 180 -5.02 -16.22 -12.34
C SER A 180 -3.51 -16.46 -12.30
N LEU A 181 -3.12 -17.73 -12.15
CA LEU A 181 -1.73 -18.13 -12.16
C LEU A 181 -1.14 -18.03 -13.57
N ALA A 182 -0.02 -17.32 -13.71
CA ALA A 182 0.73 -17.23 -14.97
C ALA A 182 1.96 -18.13 -14.97
N SER A 183 2.76 -18.12 -13.90
CA SER A 183 3.93 -18.99 -13.77
C SER A 183 4.34 -19.23 -12.32
N GLU A 184 5.03 -20.34 -12.09
CA GLU A 184 5.64 -20.70 -10.81
C GLU A 184 7.14 -20.97 -11.03
N ALA A 185 8.00 -20.27 -10.29
CA ALA A 185 9.42 -20.58 -10.23
C ALA A 185 9.68 -21.78 -9.31
N PRO A 186 10.76 -22.55 -9.54
CA PRO A 186 11.25 -23.53 -8.57
C PRO A 186 11.48 -22.90 -7.20
N ALA A 187 11.38 -23.71 -6.15
CA ALA A 187 11.65 -23.26 -4.81
C ALA A 187 13.14 -22.91 -4.67
N ALA A 188 13.44 -21.82 -3.98
CA ALA A 188 14.80 -21.38 -3.71
C ALA A 188 14.89 -20.83 -2.28
N PRO A 189 16.04 -21.02 -1.60
CA PRO A 189 16.25 -20.43 -0.29
C PRO A 189 16.31 -18.90 -0.41
N LEU A 190 15.55 -18.21 0.44
CA LEU A 190 15.64 -16.77 0.62
C LEU A 190 16.87 -16.44 1.50
N PRO A 191 17.37 -15.19 1.45
CA PRO A 191 18.40 -14.74 2.37
C PRO A 191 18.03 -15.01 3.83
N THR A 192 19.02 -15.42 4.62
CA THR A 192 18.81 -15.73 6.04
C THR A 192 18.49 -14.47 6.84
N VAL A 193 17.56 -14.59 7.78
CA VAL A 193 17.19 -13.50 8.71
C VAL A 193 17.45 -13.90 10.16
N CYS A 194 17.68 -12.93 11.05
CA CYS A 194 17.76 -13.21 12.49
C CYS A 194 16.41 -13.80 12.94
N ALA A 195 16.44 -14.97 13.56
CA ALA A 195 15.25 -15.60 14.14
C ALA A 195 15.21 -15.43 15.67
N SER A 196 16.32 -15.03 16.29
CA SER A 196 16.46 -14.84 17.73
C SER A 196 17.27 -13.59 18.08
N ALA A 197 17.26 -13.23 19.36
CA ALA A 197 18.27 -12.33 19.91
C ALA A 197 19.68 -12.97 19.81
N VAL A 198 20.70 -12.11 19.81
CA VAL A 198 22.11 -12.50 19.83
C VAL A 198 22.59 -12.52 21.29
N TRP A 199 23.35 -13.55 21.66
CA TRP A 199 23.91 -13.70 23.01
C TRP A 199 25.41 -13.92 22.95
N TYR A 200 26.17 -13.36 23.90
CA TYR A 200 27.62 -13.55 24.00
C TYR A 200 27.97 -14.39 25.24
N ASN A 201 28.73 -15.46 25.05
CA ASN A 201 29.20 -16.30 26.14
C ASN A 201 30.52 -15.77 26.72
N ASN A 202 30.48 -15.33 27.97
CA ASN A 202 31.64 -14.88 28.73
C ASN A 202 31.81 -15.67 30.05
N THR A 203 31.31 -16.90 30.10
CA THR A 203 31.27 -17.71 31.33
C THR A 203 32.58 -18.42 31.64
N GLY A 204 33.59 -18.36 30.76
CA GLY A 204 34.87 -19.05 30.90
C GLY A 204 34.83 -20.53 30.47
N SER A 205 33.70 -21.00 29.91
CA SER A 205 33.54 -22.35 29.37
C SER A 205 32.41 -22.39 28.34
N PRO A 206 32.31 -23.42 27.48
CA PRO A 206 31.15 -23.59 26.60
C PRO A 206 29.84 -23.65 27.39
N ALA A 207 28.83 -22.91 26.94
CA ALA A 207 27.52 -22.85 27.57
C ALA A 207 26.42 -23.14 26.54
N THR A 208 25.44 -23.96 26.93
CA THR A 208 24.25 -24.24 26.10
C THR A 208 23.20 -23.18 26.37
N GLN A 209 22.86 -22.42 25.33
CA GLN A 209 21.79 -21.41 25.38
C GLN A 209 20.60 -21.89 24.56
N THR A 210 19.40 -21.78 25.13
CA THR A 210 18.14 -21.97 24.40
C THR A 210 17.71 -20.63 23.82
N PHE A 211 17.54 -20.59 22.51
CA PHE A 211 17.03 -19.42 21.78
C PHE A 211 15.57 -19.63 21.43
N SER A 212 14.71 -18.74 21.93
CA SER A 212 13.33 -18.65 21.45
C SER A 212 13.33 -17.99 20.07
N VAL A 213 12.60 -18.58 19.14
CA VAL A 213 12.38 -17.98 17.83
C VAL A 213 11.23 -16.99 17.92
N THR A 214 11.48 -15.76 17.51
CA THR A 214 10.45 -14.73 17.31
C THR A 214 10.03 -14.70 15.85
N GLU A 215 8.72 -14.55 15.59
CA GLU A 215 8.11 -14.54 14.25
C GLU A 215 8.87 -13.64 13.28
N THR A 216 9.34 -14.18 12.15
CA THR A 216 10.30 -13.41 11.33
C THR A 216 10.04 -13.32 9.83
N THR A 217 9.15 -14.11 9.21
CA THR A 217 8.82 -13.94 7.78
C THR A 217 7.57 -14.73 7.38
N GLY A 218 6.85 -14.26 6.36
CA GLY A 218 5.64 -14.88 5.79
C GLY A 218 5.52 -14.65 4.28
N TRP A 219 4.31 -14.75 3.74
CA TRP A 219 4.02 -14.39 2.34
C TRP A 219 4.41 -12.94 2.07
N SER A 220 4.86 -12.63 0.85
CA SER A 220 5.07 -11.25 0.40
C SER A 220 4.58 -11.04 -1.02
N SER A 221 4.19 -9.81 -1.35
CA SER A 221 3.74 -9.39 -2.68
C SER A 221 4.62 -8.25 -3.19
N SER A 222 4.74 -8.17 -4.52
CA SER A 222 5.46 -7.08 -5.18
C SER A 222 4.65 -5.79 -5.27
N ILE A 223 3.32 -5.86 -5.16
CA ILE A 223 2.43 -4.70 -5.39
C ILE A 223 1.48 -4.40 -4.23
N THR A 224 1.23 -5.34 -3.29
CA THR A 224 0.31 -5.09 -2.17
C THR A 224 0.90 -5.38 -0.80
N THR A 225 0.70 -4.43 0.11
CA THR A 225 1.04 -4.59 1.54
C THR A 225 0.11 -5.56 2.25
N ALA A 226 -1.12 -5.71 1.74
CA ALA A 226 -2.17 -6.51 2.35
C ALA A 226 -1.84 -8.01 2.36
N LEU A 227 -1.10 -8.50 1.36
CA LEU A 227 -0.61 -9.89 1.32
C LEU A 227 0.66 -10.09 2.17
N SER A 228 1.40 -9.00 2.42
CA SER A 228 2.72 -9.03 3.06
C SER A 228 2.65 -9.01 4.59
N SER A 229 1.46 -8.94 5.20
CA SER A 229 1.29 -8.60 6.62
C SER A 229 0.65 -9.69 7.51
N SER A 230 0.74 -10.97 7.17
CA SER A 230 0.12 -12.03 8.00
C SER A 230 1.16 -13.00 8.60
N VAL A 231 1.74 -12.62 9.73
CA VAL A 231 2.33 -13.56 10.70
C VAL A 231 2.15 -12.94 12.09
N THR A 232 0.92 -12.94 12.59
CA THR A 232 0.66 -12.73 14.02
C THR A 232 -0.46 -13.67 14.42
N GLY A 233 -0.08 -14.83 14.96
CA GLY A 233 -1.04 -15.83 15.42
C GLY A 233 -0.62 -17.23 15.05
N GLY A 234 0.14 -17.87 15.93
CA GLY A 234 0.51 -19.27 15.80
C GLY A 234 -0.72 -20.15 15.54
N GLY A 235 -0.69 -20.87 14.40
CA GLY A 235 -1.74 -21.79 13.97
C GLY A 235 -3.06 -21.09 13.63
N GLY A 236 -3.27 -20.67 12.39
CA GLY A 236 -4.54 -20.08 11.97
C GLY A 236 -4.61 -19.92 10.47
N GLU A 237 -5.80 -20.07 9.90
CA GLU A 237 -6.11 -20.12 8.46
C GLU A 237 -5.43 -19.04 7.61
N LEU A 238 -5.16 -19.38 6.34
CA LEU A 238 -4.73 -18.40 5.33
C LEU A 238 -5.70 -17.20 5.32
N THR A 239 -5.15 -15.99 5.21
CA THR A 239 -5.99 -14.82 4.89
C THR A 239 -6.73 -15.07 3.57
N PRO A 240 -7.87 -14.40 3.32
CA PRO A 240 -8.61 -14.65 2.10
C PRO A 240 -7.80 -14.46 0.82
N LEU A 241 -6.91 -13.47 0.76
CA LEU A 241 -6.00 -13.27 -0.38
C LEU A 241 -5.03 -14.45 -0.56
N GLN A 242 -4.42 -14.93 0.52
CA GLN A 242 -3.53 -16.09 0.46
C GLN A 242 -4.27 -17.36 0.09
N ALA A 243 -5.49 -17.55 0.59
CA ALA A 243 -6.32 -18.68 0.20
C ALA A 243 -6.63 -18.63 -1.31
N THR A 244 -7.00 -17.46 -1.84
CA THR A 244 -7.23 -17.25 -3.28
C THR A 244 -6.01 -17.64 -4.11
N VAL A 245 -4.80 -17.14 -3.77
CA VAL A 245 -3.58 -17.55 -4.48
C VAL A 245 -3.29 -19.05 -4.26
N GLY A 246 -3.37 -19.51 -3.02
CA GLY A 246 -3.07 -20.88 -2.59
C GLY A 246 -3.88 -21.94 -3.33
N THR A 247 -5.16 -21.67 -3.61
CA THR A 247 -6.03 -22.59 -4.37
C THR A 247 -5.60 -22.81 -5.82
N THR A 248 -4.77 -21.93 -6.38
CA THR A 248 -4.27 -22.05 -7.76
C THR A 248 -2.93 -22.75 -7.85
N LEU A 249 -2.27 -22.99 -6.72
CA LEU A 249 -0.93 -23.54 -6.68
C LEU A 249 -0.93 -25.04 -6.97
N THR A 250 0.13 -25.51 -7.61
CA THR A 250 0.29 -26.93 -7.95
C THR A 250 0.81 -27.80 -6.79
N PHE A 251 1.17 -27.19 -5.66
CA PHE A 251 1.80 -27.81 -4.51
C PHE A 251 1.01 -27.54 -3.23
N SER A 252 1.08 -28.46 -2.27
CA SER A 252 0.31 -28.40 -1.02
C SER A 252 1.16 -28.11 0.23
N ASN A 253 2.48 -28.06 0.10
CA ASN A 253 3.42 -27.87 1.21
C ASN A 253 3.74 -26.38 1.46
N VAL A 254 2.71 -25.54 1.38
CA VAL A 254 2.82 -24.12 1.72
C VAL A 254 3.15 -23.99 3.21
N TRP A 255 4.23 -23.27 3.51
CA TRP A 255 4.59 -22.92 4.87
C TRP A 255 3.78 -21.69 5.28
N ASN A 256 2.94 -21.84 6.29
CA ASN A 256 2.04 -20.77 6.77
C ASN A 256 2.54 -20.12 8.06
N GLY A 257 3.84 -20.24 8.34
CA GLY A 257 4.35 -19.97 9.66
C GLY A 257 4.13 -21.16 10.59
N SER A 258 5.09 -21.40 11.46
CA SER A 258 4.90 -22.28 12.60
C SER A 258 5.49 -21.61 13.82
N THR A 259 4.62 -21.47 14.81
CA THR A 259 4.79 -21.52 16.26
C THR A 259 6.15 -21.09 16.83
N THR A 260 6.07 -20.34 17.94
CA THR A 260 7.05 -20.44 19.03
C THR A 260 7.60 -21.87 19.04
N VAL A 261 8.88 -22.05 18.71
CA VAL A 261 9.53 -23.36 18.89
C VAL A 261 9.40 -23.60 20.39
N GLY A 262 8.43 -24.45 20.80
CA GLY A 262 7.98 -24.53 22.19
C GLY A 262 9.11 -24.86 23.17
N ASP A 263 10.15 -25.51 22.67
CA ASP A 263 11.34 -25.92 23.41
C ASP A 263 12.58 -25.06 23.13
N GLY A 264 12.48 -24.07 22.22
CA GLY A 264 13.58 -23.27 21.70
C GLY A 264 14.65 -24.08 20.97
N ILE A 265 15.60 -23.40 20.35
CA ILE A 265 16.75 -24.04 19.69
C ILE A 265 17.94 -23.99 20.63
N GLN A 266 18.48 -25.15 20.98
CA GLN A 266 19.67 -25.26 21.81
C GLN A 266 20.92 -25.04 20.96
N VAL A 267 21.74 -24.08 21.37
CA VAL A 267 23.03 -23.78 20.74
C VAL A 267 24.11 -23.86 21.79
N VAL A 268 25.12 -24.69 21.53
CA VAL A 268 26.33 -24.74 22.36
C VAL A 268 27.24 -23.61 21.90
N VAL A 269 27.39 -22.57 22.73
CA VAL A 269 28.21 -21.40 22.42
C VAL A 269 29.55 -21.52 23.13
N PRO A 270 30.68 -21.57 22.40
CA PRO A 270 32.01 -21.57 23.03
C PRO A 270 32.24 -20.30 23.86
N ASP A 271 33.18 -20.36 24.81
CA ASP A 271 33.60 -19.15 25.53
C ASP A 271 34.19 -18.12 24.55
N GLY A 272 33.89 -16.85 24.80
CA GLY A 272 34.30 -15.75 23.95
C GLY A 272 33.59 -15.67 22.60
N HIS A 273 32.52 -16.43 22.37
CA HIS A 273 31.74 -16.41 21.13
C HIS A 273 30.33 -15.83 21.33
N TYR A 274 29.80 -15.26 20.26
CA TYR A 274 28.38 -14.98 20.08
C TYR A 274 27.65 -16.25 19.63
N GLY A 275 26.40 -16.41 20.05
CA GLY A 275 25.45 -17.41 19.57
C GLY A 275 24.14 -16.75 19.17
N TRP A 276 23.53 -17.22 18.08
CA TRP A 276 22.22 -16.76 17.58
C TRP A 276 21.60 -17.80 16.64
N VAL A 277 20.32 -17.65 16.34
CA VAL A 277 19.59 -18.46 15.37
C VAL A 277 19.24 -17.61 14.16
N THR A 278 19.44 -18.17 12.96
CA THR A 278 18.91 -17.62 11.71
C THR A 278 17.82 -18.51 11.12
N LEU A 279 16.91 -17.92 10.35
CA LEU A 279 15.90 -18.63 9.57
C LEU A 279 16.25 -18.52 8.08
N SER A 280 16.33 -19.67 7.41
CA SER A 280 16.39 -19.76 5.95
C SER A 280 15.05 -20.27 5.44
N LEU A 281 14.19 -19.38 4.94
CA LEU A 281 12.96 -19.78 4.28
C LEU A 281 13.26 -20.39 2.92
N LEU A 282 12.61 -21.50 2.61
CA LEU A 282 12.44 -21.95 1.24
C LEU A 282 11.17 -21.30 0.68
N ALA A 283 11.24 -20.68 -0.49
CA ALA A 283 10.08 -20.03 -1.08
C ALA A 283 10.01 -20.22 -2.59
N ARG A 284 8.80 -20.17 -3.12
CA ARG A 284 8.50 -20.11 -4.55
C ARG A 284 8.05 -18.71 -4.93
N LYS A 285 8.52 -18.21 -6.07
CA LYS A 285 7.96 -17.00 -6.69
C LYS A 285 6.82 -17.42 -7.60
N VAL A 286 5.63 -16.92 -7.32
CA VAL A 286 4.40 -17.20 -8.04
C VAL A 286 3.98 -15.91 -8.73
N THR A 287 3.98 -15.92 -10.06
CA THR A 287 3.56 -14.76 -10.86
C THR A 287 2.17 -15.02 -11.40
N GLY A 288 1.32 -14.02 -11.34
CA GLY A 288 -0.04 -14.09 -11.85
C GLY A 288 -0.69 -12.71 -11.91
N THR A 289 -1.97 -12.72 -12.22
CA THR A 289 -2.75 -11.52 -12.44
C THR A 289 -3.94 -11.51 -11.50
N TRP A 290 -4.02 -10.48 -10.66
CA TRP A 290 -5.24 -10.16 -9.93
C TRP A 290 -6.24 -9.53 -10.88
N THR A 291 -7.51 -9.93 -10.79
CA THR A 291 -8.64 -9.18 -11.33
C THR A 291 -9.45 -8.67 -10.16
N PHE A 292 -9.58 -7.35 -10.02
CA PHE A 292 -10.40 -6.71 -9.01
C PHE A 292 -11.70 -6.21 -9.65
N ASP A 293 -12.84 -6.54 -9.04
CA ASP A 293 -14.16 -6.03 -9.42
C ASP A 293 -14.72 -5.15 -8.30
N ALA A 294 -14.41 -3.87 -8.40
CA ALA A 294 -15.00 -2.84 -7.58
C ALA A 294 -16.26 -2.30 -8.29
N GLN A 295 -17.35 -3.07 -8.30
CA GLN A 295 -18.66 -2.57 -8.71
C GLN A 295 -18.83 -2.31 -10.23
N GLY A 296 -18.46 -3.29 -11.07
CA GLY A 296 -18.85 -3.34 -12.50
C GLY A 296 -17.84 -2.76 -13.49
N PHE A 297 -16.68 -2.30 -13.01
CA PHE A 297 -15.55 -1.89 -13.85
C PHE A 297 -14.31 -2.71 -13.46
N PRO A 298 -14.22 -3.96 -13.93
CA PRO A 298 -13.11 -4.83 -13.59
C PRO A 298 -11.80 -4.30 -14.16
N TRP A 299 -10.72 -4.44 -13.40
CA TRP A 299 -9.37 -4.09 -13.80
C TRP A 299 -8.39 -5.11 -13.24
N THR A 300 -7.20 -5.15 -13.83
CA THR A 300 -6.21 -6.19 -13.56
C THR A 300 -4.90 -5.61 -13.06
N ALA A 301 -4.18 -6.35 -12.22
CA ALA A 301 -2.83 -6.03 -11.79
C ALA A 301 -1.97 -7.30 -11.76
N ASP A 302 -0.82 -7.25 -12.42
CA ASP A 302 0.16 -8.34 -12.36
C ASP A 302 0.94 -8.26 -11.04
N ASP A 303 1.10 -9.41 -10.39
CA ASP A 303 1.84 -9.52 -9.13
C ASP A 303 2.81 -10.70 -9.17
N THR A 304 3.92 -10.55 -8.47
CA THR A 304 4.78 -11.65 -8.06
C THR A 304 4.69 -11.82 -6.55
N VAL A 305 4.11 -12.94 -6.15
CA VAL A 305 3.95 -13.35 -4.76
C VAL A 305 5.06 -14.30 -4.38
N THR A 306 5.77 -14.01 -3.29
CA THR A 306 6.70 -14.97 -2.68
C THR A 306 5.92 -15.82 -1.68
N VAL A 307 5.80 -17.11 -1.99
CA VAL A 307 5.08 -18.12 -1.22
C VAL A 307 6.09 -18.99 -0.48
N PRO A 308 6.20 -18.88 0.85
CA PRO A 308 7.02 -19.79 1.63
C PRO A 308 6.50 -21.24 1.52
N VAL A 309 7.42 -22.20 1.51
CA VAL A 309 7.12 -23.64 1.47
C VAL A 309 7.91 -24.39 2.53
N ASP A 310 7.35 -25.48 3.03
CA ASP A 310 8.00 -26.30 4.06
C ASP A 310 9.23 -27.01 3.49
N SER A 311 9.11 -27.47 2.25
CA SER A 311 10.08 -28.32 1.57
C SER A 311 9.99 -28.25 0.05
N ASP A 312 10.85 -28.99 -0.66
CA ASP A 312 10.63 -29.31 -2.07
C ASP A 312 11.06 -30.74 -2.40
N PRO A 313 10.65 -31.30 -3.55
CA PRO A 313 11.08 -32.63 -3.98
C PRO A 313 12.59 -32.78 -4.24
N ALA A 314 13.34 -31.69 -4.35
CA ALA A 314 14.79 -31.68 -4.53
C ALA A 314 15.53 -31.74 -3.18
N GLY A 315 14.82 -31.79 -2.05
CA GLY A 315 15.38 -31.89 -0.71
C GLY A 315 15.63 -30.55 -0.03
N GLY A 316 15.20 -29.44 -0.62
CA GLY A 316 15.16 -28.14 0.04
C GLY A 316 14.17 -28.15 1.21
N ALA A 317 14.46 -27.35 2.25
CA ALA A 317 13.55 -27.16 3.37
C ALA A 317 13.68 -25.76 3.97
N THR A 318 12.59 -25.26 4.54
CA THR A 318 12.65 -24.14 5.47
C THR A 318 13.32 -24.60 6.77
N VAL A 319 14.40 -23.95 7.18
CA VAL A 319 15.24 -24.41 8.31
C VAL A 319 15.67 -23.29 9.24
N TYR A 320 15.76 -23.60 10.53
CA TYR A 320 16.47 -22.79 11.51
C TYR A 320 17.91 -23.27 11.65
N LEU A 321 18.84 -22.32 11.67
CA LEU A 321 20.28 -22.57 11.70
C LEU A 321 20.85 -21.99 13.00
N ALA A 322 21.52 -22.83 13.77
CA ALA A 322 22.29 -22.42 14.95
C ALA A 322 23.65 -21.88 14.51
N ASN A 323 23.98 -20.66 14.94
CA ASN A 323 25.22 -19.99 14.57
C ASN A 323 26.05 -19.68 15.82
N THR A 324 27.37 -19.79 15.69
CA THR A 324 28.32 -19.28 16.69
C THR A 324 29.53 -18.63 16.01
N SER A 325 30.08 -17.58 16.60
CA SER A 325 31.25 -16.88 16.04
C SER A 325 31.96 -16.03 17.10
N PRO A 326 33.30 -15.88 17.05
CA PRO A 326 34.02 -14.96 17.92
C PRO A 326 33.68 -13.49 17.65
N THR A 327 33.12 -13.17 16.48
CA THR A 327 32.68 -11.82 16.09
C THR A 327 31.27 -11.85 15.52
N PHE A 328 30.43 -10.88 15.89
CA PHE A 328 29.11 -10.70 15.30
C PHE A 328 29.01 -9.37 14.57
N THR A 329 28.66 -9.40 13.28
CA THR A 329 28.45 -8.22 12.44
C THR A 329 27.00 -8.07 12.02
N SER A 330 26.37 -9.16 11.61
CA SER A 330 24.99 -9.24 11.12
C SER A 330 24.49 -10.69 11.17
N CYS A 331 23.18 -10.88 11.05
CA CYS A 331 22.57 -12.20 10.80
C CYS A 331 22.48 -12.56 9.30
N ALA A 332 22.90 -11.63 8.43
CA ALA A 332 23.01 -11.79 6.99
C ALA A 332 24.47 -12.02 6.63
#